data_AF-A0AAV1US81-F1
#
_entry.id   AF-A0AAV1US81-F1
#
_cell.length_a   1.000
_cell.length_b   1.000
_cell.length_c   1.000
_cell.angle_alpha   90.00
_cell.angle_beta   90.00
_cell.angle_gamma   90.00
#
_symmetry.space_group_name_H-M   'P 1'
#
loop_
_entity.id
_entity.type
_entity.pdbx_description
1 polymer ?
#
loop_
_entity_poly.entity_id
_entity_poly.type
_entity_poly.pdbx_seq_one_letter_code
_entity_poly.pdbx_strand_id
1 'polypeptide(L)'
;MSTLTSADMGELKRPSTRVHAPPGGGSTWSFGGQSPSTASTDHRRVNPSQMQQAQPDVRMKSPRAAPAATMETAPTPGDAPEAGLRVALVKTSSDTELVDRVVQNCFEKLEGHSVSSETFTVASLEQLPYAANKLTEFGGFDAVICFGFLNTQDVQFPAVSTALTQSLVDISVKNARPVVRAVFVGEPRVASVKIKGGWGAEFADAVVSLAELVELQVSGKELPRPPT
;
A
#
# COMPACT_ATOMS: atom_id res chain seq x y z
N MET A 1 41.03 -33.47 -68.53
CA MET A 1 41.66 -34.26 -67.46
C MET A 1 40.87 -34.01 -66.19
N SER A 2 39.89 -34.87 -65.88
CA SER A 2 40.01 -36.02 -64.95
C SER A 2 39.43 -35.60 -63.58
N THR A 3 38.13 -35.83 -63.30
CA THR A 3 37.42 -37.05 -62.82
C THR A 3 37.27 -37.11 -61.30
N LEU A 4 36.00 -37.12 -60.84
CA LEU A 4 35.37 -38.00 -59.82
C LEU A 4 35.95 -37.96 -58.37
N THR A 5 35.26 -38.15 -57.24
CA THR A 5 33.90 -38.53 -56.84
C THR A 5 33.85 -38.64 -55.31
N SER A 6 32.64 -38.54 -54.73
CA SER A 6 32.12 -39.35 -53.60
C SER A 6 32.82 -39.19 -52.24
N ALA A 7 32.20 -38.45 -51.32
CA ALA A 7 31.30 -38.96 -50.28
C ALA A 7 32.06 -39.51 -49.06
N ASP A 8 31.92 -38.82 -47.93
CA ASP A 8 31.88 -39.50 -46.65
C ASP A 8 30.93 -38.77 -45.68
N MET A 9 30.09 -39.58 -45.03
CA MET A 9 29.03 -39.19 -44.12
C MET A 9 29.63 -38.80 -42.76
N GLY A 10 29.66 -37.50 -42.45
CA GLY A 10 29.84 -37.02 -41.08
C GLY A 10 28.49 -36.80 -40.40
N GLU A 11 28.05 -37.78 -39.60
CA GLU A 11 26.89 -37.75 -38.71
C GLU A 11 26.50 -36.35 -38.20
N LEU A 12 25.32 -35.85 -38.61
CA LEU A 12 24.61 -34.79 -37.89
C LEU A 12 24.11 -35.37 -36.56
N LYS A 13 24.98 -35.34 -35.55
CA LYS A 13 24.66 -35.63 -34.15
C LYS A 13 23.81 -34.49 -33.60
N ARG A 14 22.49 -34.61 -33.76
CA ARG A 14 21.48 -33.77 -33.09
C ARG A 14 21.72 -33.87 -31.57
N PRO A 15 21.99 -32.78 -30.83
CA PRO A 15 22.00 -32.85 -29.38
C PRO A 15 20.57 -33.10 -28.89
N SER A 16 20.30 -34.35 -28.54
CA SER A 16 19.07 -34.80 -27.90
C SER A 16 18.85 -34.00 -26.61
N THR A 17 17.65 -33.42 -26.51
CA THR A 17 17.12 -32.74 -25.33
C THR A 17 17.09 -33.68 -24.13
N ARG A 18 18.14 -33.66 -23.32
CA ARG A 18 18.11 -34.29 -21.99
C ARG A 18 17.54 -33.28 -21.00
N VAL A 19 16.22 -33.31 -20.84
CA VAL A 19 15.49 -32.61 -19.78
C VAL A 19 15.95 -33.19 -18.45
N HIS A 20 16.77 -32.44 -17.72
CA HIS A 20 17.09 -32.75 -16.33
C HIS A 20 15.85 -32.40 -15.50
N ALA A 21 15.18 -33.43 -14.98
CA ALA A 21 14.18 -33.23 -13.94
C ALA A 21 14.87 -32.57 -12.72
N PRO A 22 14.30 -31.49 -12.16
CA PRO A 22 14.85 -30.89 -10.95
C PRO A 22 14.82 -31.91 -9.80
N PRO A 23 15.87 -31.94 -8.95
CA PRO A 23 15.99 -32.91 -7.88
C PRO A 23 14.91 -32.69 -6.79
N GLY A 24 14.15 -33.75 -6.50
CA GLY A 24 13.57 -33.97 -5.17
C GLY A 24 12.41 -33.08 -4.74
N GLY A 25 11.22 -33.31 -5.33
CA GLY A 25 9.95 -32.90 -4.72
C GLY A 25 9.57 -33.84 -3.58
N GLY A 26 9.74 -33.38 -2.34
CA GLY A 26 9.47 -34.13 -1.11
C GLY A 26 8.50 -33.41 -0.17
N SER A 27 7.48 -32.74 -0.68
CA SER A 27 6.47 -32.07 0.14
C SER A 27 5.18 -32.86 0.19
N THR A 28 4.94 -33.53 1.32
CA THR A 28 3.67 -34.19 1.64
C THR A 28 2.69 -33.15 2.15
N TRP A 29 1.56 -33.00 1.46
CA TRP A 29 0.39 -32.25 1.91
C TRP A 29 -0.51 -33.18 2.75
N SER A 30 -0.85 -32.77 3.98
CA SER A 30 -1.79 -33.50 4.84
C SER A 30 -3.09 -32.71 4.95
N PHE A 31 -4.20 -33.29 4.51
CA PHE A 31 -5.54 -32.74 4.63
C PHE A 31 -6.33 -33.48 5.71
N GLY A 32 -6.76 -32.76 6.75
CA GLY A 32 -7.92 -33.08 7.58
C GLY A 32 -7.70 -34.01 8.79
N GLY A 33 -7.95 -33.48 10.00
CA GLY A 33 -8.16 -34.29 11.21
C GLY A 33 -8.03 -33.54 12.55
N GLN A 34 -9.09 -32.84 12.94
CA GLN A 34 -9.61 -32.56 14.32
C GLN A 34 -8.64 -32.34 15.52
N SER A 35 -8.68 -31.10 16.06
CA SER A 35 -8.77 -30.62 17.47
C SER A 35 -7.96 -31.26 18.64
N PRO A 36 -7.73 -30.51 19.75
CA PRO A 36 -6.41 -30.40 20.39
C PRO A 36 -6.16 -31.39 21.54
N SER A 37 -4.89 -31.71 21.77
CA SER A 37 -4.41 -32.19 23.05
C SER A 37 -3.07 -31.55 23.39
N THR A 38 -3.08 -30.75 24.46
CA THR A 38 -1.89 -30.21 25.12
C THR A 38 -1.13 -31.35 25.80
N ALA A 39 0.11 -31.60 25.39
CA ALA A 39 1.03 -32.47 26.10
C ALA A 39 2.05 -31.60 26.87
N SER A 40 1.94 -31.64 28.19
CA SER A 40 2.95 -31.19 29.15
C SER A 40 4.18 -32.07 29.05
N THR A 41 5.38 -31.50 29.05
CA THR A 41 6.59 -32.24 29.45
C THR A 41 7.54 -31.35 30.24
N ASP A 42 7.94 -31.93 31.36
CA ASP A 42 8.60 -31.44 32.55
C ASP A 42 10.12 -31.36 32.35
N HIS A 43 10.74 -30.21 32.66
CA HIS A 43 12.19 -30.10 32.84
C HIS A 43 12.56 -29.14 33.98
N ARG A 44 12.62 -29.71 35.19
CA ARG A 44 13.74 -29.67 36.17
C ARG A 44 14.57 -28.36 36.32
N ARG A 45 14.36 -27.72 37.49
CA ARG A 45 15.16 -26.70 38.22
C ARG A 45 16.69 -26.75 38.06
N VAL A 46 17.32 -25.57 37.97
CA VAL A 46 18.54 -25.17 38.73
C VAL A 46 18.50 -23.66 39.06
N ASN A 47 18.95 -23.32 40.28
CA ASN A 47 19.00 -22.03 40.97
C ASN A 47 20.03 -21.03 40.37
N PRO A 48 19.95 -19.73 40.70
CA PRO A 48 21.13 -19.13 41.34
C PRO A 48 20.83 -18.25 42.55
N SER A 49 21.84 -18.23 43.40
CA SER A 49 21.89 -17.73 44.77
C SER A 49 21.96 -16.20 44.88
N GLN A 50 21.51 -15.77 46.06
CA GLN A 50 21.55 -14.45 46.68
C GLN A 50 22.89 -13.69 46.56
N MET A 51 22.79 -12.36 46.44
CA MET A 51 23.59 -11.47 47.29
C MET A 51 22.78 -10.22 47.67
N GLN A 52 22.94 -9.86 48.94
CA GLN A 52 22.13 -9.01 49.81
C GLN A 52 22.69 -7.57 49.89
N GLN A 53 21.84 -6.56 50.15
CA GLN A 53 22.02 -5.42 51.11
C GLN A 53 20.81 -4.45 50.99
N ALA A 54 19.82 -4.42 51.90
CA ALA A 54 19.68 -3.60 53.13
C ALA A 54 19.87 -2.08 52.88
N GLN A 55 19.06 -1.07 53.25
CA GLN A 55 17.91 -0.74 54.15
C GLN A 55 17.55 0.77 53.87
N PRO A 56 16.69 1.53 54.59
CA PRO A 56 15.26 1.41 54.92
C PRO A 56 14.40 2.69 54.62
N ASP A 57 13.11 2.59 54.93
CA ASP A 57 12.01 3.58 55.02
C ASP A 57 12.34 5.02 55.50
N VAL A 58 11.78 6.04 54.81
CA VAL A 58 11.26 7.27 55.44
C VAL A 58 9.95 7.72 54.78
N ARG A 59 8.88 7.58 55.56
CA ARG A 59 7.53 8.13 55.40
C ARG A 59 7.53 9.66 55.53
N MET A 60 6.95 10.41 54.59
CA MET A 60 6.05 11.56 54.89
C MET A 60 5.32 12.16 53.68
N LYS A 61 3.99 12.14 53.78
CA LYS A 61 2.96 13.17 53.46
C LYS A 61 3.08 14.07 52.21
N SER A 62 2.04 13.91 51.38
CA SER A 62 1.37 14.86 50.47
C SER A 62 1.15 16.26 51.09
N PRO A 63 1.20 17.37 50.31
CA PRO A 63 0.03 17.80 49.53
C PRO A 63 0.30 18.41 48.13
N ARG A 64 -0.60 18.07 47.19
CA ARG A 64 -1.29 18.94 46.18
C ARG A 64 -0.50 20.04 45.47
N ALA A 65 -0.36 19.91 44.14
CA ALA A 65 -0.94 20.84 43.16
C ALA A 65 -0.71 20.35 41.71
N ALA A 66 -1.81 20.14 40.97
CA ALA A 66 -1.79 20.10 39.52
C ALA A 66 -1.50 21.52 38.97
N PRO A 67 -1.03 21.61 37.73
CA PRO A 67 -2.01 21.98 36.71
C PRO A 67 -2.07 20.94 35.59
N ALA A 68 -3.29 20.76 35.11
CA ALA A 68 -3.67 19.93 33.99
C ALA A 68 -2.82 20.26 32.76
N ALA A 69 -2.02 19.30 32.32
CA ALA A 69 -1.53 19.28 30.96
C ALA A 69 -2.70 18.83 30.08
N THR A 70 -3.18 19.81 29.34
CA THR A 70 -4.20 19.78 28.30
C THR A 70 -4.20 18.46 27.55
N MET A 71 -5.32 17.75 27.66
CA MET A 71 -5.70 16.71 26.70
C MET A 71 -5.80 17.40 25.34
N GLU A 72 -4.79 17.20 24.50
CA GLU A 72 -4.86 17.58 23.10
C GLU A 72 -5.71 16.53 22.38
N THR A 73 -7.01 16.83 22.39
CA THR A 73 -8.00 16.57 21.35
C THR A 73 -7.79 15.28 20.53
N ALA A 74 -8.47 14.22 20.94
CA ALA A 74 -8.89 13.17 20.03
C ALA A 74 -9.64 13.82 18.84
N PRO A 75 -9.38 13.42 17.58
CA PRO A 75 -10.27 13.80 16.49
C PRO A 75 -11.59 13.03 16.66
N THR A 76 -12.64 13.73 17.04
CA THR A 76 -14.02 13.38 16.71
C THR A 76 -14.56 14.65 16.06
N PRO A 77 -15.02 14.57 14.79
CA PRO A 77 -16.41 14.19 14.60
C PRO A 77 -16.64 13.24 13.43
N GLY A 78 -17.52 12.26 13.67
CA GLY A 78 -18.40 11.80 12.61
C GLY A 78 -19.15 13.01 12.06
N ASP A 79 -18.74 13.46 10.89
CA ASP A 79 -19.64 14.22 10.03
C ASP A 79 -20.73 13.26 9.58
N ALA A 80 -21.98 13.69 9.73
CA ALA A 80 -23.09 13.00 9.11
C ALA A 80 -22.78 12.87 7.61
N PRO A 81 -23.15 11.77 6.93
CA PRO A 81 -22.87 11.64 5.51
C PRO A 81 -23.64 12.74 4.79
N GLU A 82 -22.96 13.84 4.46
CA GLU A 82 -23.35 14.67 3.34
C GLU A 82 -23.53 13.69 2.17
N ALA A 83 -24.64 13.79 1.48
CA ALA A 83 -25.00 12.90 0.37
C ALA A 83 -24.09 13.19 -0.85
N GLY A 84 -22.81 12.94 -0.68
CA GLY A 84 -21.71 13.24 -1.57
C GLY A 84 -20.58 12.25 -1.36
N LEU A 85 -19.77 12.07 -2.40
CA LEU A 85 -18.70 11.09 -2.42
C LEU A 85 -17.66 11.41 -1.35
N ARG A 86 -17.15 10.39 -0.67
CA ARG A 86 -16.05 10.53 0.32
C ARG A 86 -14.75 10.07 -0.29
N VAL A 87 -13.75 10.95 -0.38
CA VAL A 87 -12.44 10.65 -0.97
C VAL A 87 -11.34 10.78 0.07
N ALA A 88 -10.50 9.75 0.22
CA ALA A 88 -9.31 9.84 1.06
C ALA A 88 -8.07 10.21 0.25
N LEU A 89 -7.32 11.20 0.70
CA LEU A 89 -6.07 11.68 0.11
C LEU A 89 -4.92 11.19 0.98
N VAL A 90 -4.10 10.25 0.52
CA VAL A 90 -2.95 9.72 1.28
C VAL A 90 -1.68 10.31 0.74
N LYS A 91 -0.86 10.96 1.58
CA LYS A 91 0.40 11.59 1.17
C LYS A 91 1.61 11.05 1.94
N THR A 92 2.75 10.99 1.27
CA THR A 92 4.04 10.67 1.91
C THR A 92 4.71 11.90 2.52
N SER A 93 5.35 11.74 3.67
CA SER A 93 6.14 12.79 4.33
C SER A 93 7.62 12.84 3.92
N SER A 94 8.10 11.93 3.07
CA SER A 94 9.49 11.95 2.57
C SER A 94 9.79 13.14 1.65
N ASP A 95 8.78 13.63 0.93
CA ASP A 95 8.90 14.67 -0.11
C ASP A 95 7.81 15.74 0.05
N THR A 96 7.65 16.27 1.26
CA THR A 96 6.54 17.15 1.64
C THR A 96 6.35 18.34 0.71
N GLU A 97 7.41 19.04 0.30
CA GLU A 97 7.28 20.25 -0.53
C GLU A 97 6.60 19.98 -1.89
N LEU A 98 6.99 18.89 -2.55
CA LEU A 98 6.42 18.50 -3.85
C LEU A 98 5.03 17.91 -3.65
N VAL A 99 4.90 16.98 -2.71
CA VAL A 99 3.67 16.23 -2.48
C VAL A 99 2.56 17.14 -1.94
N ASP A 100 2.85 18.03 -1.00
CA ASP A 100 1.86 18.97 -0.44
C ASP A 100 1.32 19.91 -1.51
N ARG A 101 2.17 20.37 -2.44
CA ARG A 101 1.73 21.18 -3.58
C ARG A 101 0.81 20.40 -4.52
N VAL A 102 1.07 19.12 -4.77
CA VAL A 102 0.19 18.27 -5.59
C VAL A 102 -1.14 18.04 -4.90
N VAL A 103 -1.12 17.73 -3.61
CA VAL A 103 -2.32 17.53 -2.79
C VAL A 103 -3.16 18.80 -2.79
N GLN A 104 -2.54 19.97 -2.65
CA GLN A 104 -3.22 21.26 -2.70
C GLN A 104 -3.91 21.49 -4.06
N ASN A 105 -3.20 21.26 -5.17
CA ASN A 105 -3.79 21.37 -6.51
C ASN A 105 -4.97 20.41 -6.73
N CYS A 106 -4.90 19.22 -6.13
CA CYS A 106 -5.99 18.24 -6.17
C CYS A 106 -7.17 18.70 -5.31
N PHE A 107 -6.90 19.19 -4.10
CA PHE A 107 -7.90 19.67 -3.15
C PHE A 107 -8.68 20.86 -3.70
N GLU A 108 -8.01 21.86 -4.28
CA GLU A 108 -8.67 23.02 -4.93
C GLU A 108 -9.64 22.60 -6.04
N LYS A 109 -9.32 21.50 -6.75
CA LYS A 109 -10.19 20.94 -7.78
C LYS A 109 -11.35 20.13 -7.18
N LEU A 110 -11.11 19.42 -6.07
CA LEU A 110 -12.14 18.67 -5.34
C LEU A 110 -13.13 19.60 -4.63
N GLU A 111 -12.73 20.77 -4.13
CA GLU A 111 -13.63 21.79 -3.58
C GLU A 111 -14.66 22.29 -4.61
N GLY A 112 -14.33 22.22 -5.91
CA GLY A 112 -15.27 22.51 -7.00
C GLY A 112 -16.35 21.43 -7.19
N HIS A 113 -16.22 20.29 -6.52
CA HIS A 113 -17.16 19.18 -6.54
C HIS A 113 -17.79 19.03 -5.14
N SER A 114 -19.02 18.50 -5.04
CA SER A 114 -19.67 18.21 -3.75
C SER A 114 -19.10 16.94 -3.09
N VAL A 115 -17.79 16.91 -2.86
CA VAL A 115 -17.03 15.74 -2.41
C VAL A 115 -16.36 16.05 -1.08
N SER A 116 -16.55 15.17 -0.09
CA SER A 116 -15.85 15.26 1.20
C SER A 116 -14.48 14.64 1.07
N SER A 117 -13.41 15.44 1.17
CA SER A 117 -12.02 14.95 1.09
C SER A 117 -11.29 15.02 2.43
N GLU A 118 -10.66 13.93 2.85
CA GLU A 118 -9.85 13.85 4.08
C GLU A 118 -8.40 13.46 3.77
N THR A 119 -7.42 14.10 4.42
CA THR A 119 -5.99 13.86 4.15
C THR A 119 -5.31 13.05 5.24
N PHE A 120 -4.61 11.98 4.85
CA PHE A 120 -3.82 11.10 5.70
C PHE A 120 -2.33 11.17 5.32
N THR A 121 -1.45 11.16 6.32
CA THR A 121 0.00 11.21 6.08
C THR A 121 0.67 9.90 6.49
N VAL A 122 1.53 9.38 5.62
CA VAL A 122 2.35 8.19 5.86
C VAL A 122 3.84 8.55 5.80
N ALA A 123 4.69 7.73 6.42
CA ALA A 123 6.12 8.00 6.52
C ALA A 123 6.84 7.78 5.18
N SER A 124 6.47 6.73 4.44
CA SER A 124 7.15 6.29 3.22
C SER A 124 6.18 5.77 2.15
N LEU A 125 6.66 5.67 0.91
CA LEU A 125 5.88 5.13 -0.22
C LEU A 125 5.38 3.70 0.02
N GLU A 126 6.19 2.85 0.67
CA GLU A 126 5.83 1.45 0.95
C GLU A 126 4.64 1.30 1.89
N GLN A 127 4.32 2.36 2.66
CA GLN A 127 3.16 2.40 3.54
C GLN A 127 1.88 2.82 2.80
N LEU A 128 1.97 3.39 1.59
CA LEU A 128 0.81 3.82 0.81
C LEU A 128 -0.18 2.67 0.55
N PRO A 129 0.24 1.45 0.11
CA PRO A 129 -0.70 0.36 -0.11
C PRO A 129 -1.39 -0.08 1.18
N TYR A 130 -0.67 -0.12 2.30
CA TYR A 130 -1.26 -0.48 3.59
C TYR A 130 -2.33 0.53 4.02
N ALA A 131 -2.01 1.82 3.94
CA ALA A 131 -2.95 2.89 4.24
C ALA A 131 -4.16 2.86 3.31
N ALA A 132 -3.94 2.72 2.00
CA ALA A 132 -5.00 2.62 1.00
C ALA A 132 -5.95 1.46 1.32
N ASN A 133 -5.44 0.26 1.60
CA ASN A 133 -6.27 -0.88 1.94
C ASN A 133 -7.13 -0.60 3.18
N LYS A 134 -6.55 -0.03 4.24
CA LYS A 134 -7.30 0.29 5.47
C LYS A 134 -8.39 1.34 5.23
N LEU A 135 -8.12 2.36 4.42
CA LEU A 135 -9.09 3.40 4.11
C LEU A 135 -10.22 2.87 3.23
N THR A 136 -9.93 2.05 2.23
CA THR A 136 -10.95 1.42 1.38
C THR A 136 -11.78 0.36 2.11
N GLU A 137 -11.19 -0.36 3.07
CA GLU A 137 -11.84 -1.48 3.76
C GLU A 137 -12.63 -1.02 5.00
N PHE A 138 -12.12 -0.05 5.76
CA PHE A 138 -12.69 0.36 7.05
C PHE A 138 -12.99 1.86 7.16
N GLY A 139 -12.45 2.70 6.28
CA GLY A 139 -12.60 4.16 6.38
C GLY A 139 -13.94 4.69 5.87
N GLY A 140 -14.73 3.86 5.17
CA GLY A 140 -15.99 4.28 4.58
C GLY A 140 -15.81 5.36 3.50
N PHE A 141 -14.68 5.33 2.81
CA PHE A 141 -14.40 6.19 1.66
C PHE A 141 -14.81 5.48 0.37
N ASP A 142 -15.37 6.23 -0.57
CA ASP A 142 -15.76 5.73 -1.88
C ASP A 142 -14.55 5.59 -2.81
N ALA A 143 -13.50 6.39 -2.59
CA ALA A 143 -12.27 6.33 -3.35
C ALA A 143 -11.05 6.80 -2.55
N VAL A 144 -9.86 6.41 -3.00
CA VAL A 144 -8.59 6.81 -2.37
C VAL A 144 -7.60 7.29 -3.43
N ILE A 145 -6.90 8.38 -3.16
CA ILE A 145 -5.78 8.87 -3.99
C ILE A 145 -4.49 8.77 -3.18
N CYS A 146 -3.49 8.09 -3.73
CA CYS A 146 -2.18 7.93 -3.09
C CYS A 146 -1.14 8.83 -3.77
N PHE A 147 -0.70 9.86 -3.06
CA PHE A 147 0.33 10.80 -3.47
C PHE A 147 1.71 10.43 -2.95
N GLY A 148 2.70 10.54 -3.82
CA GLY A 148 4.09 10.37 -3.45
C GLY A 148 5.03 10.77 -4.57
N PHE A 149 6.32 10.67 -4.29
CA PHE A 149 7.37 10.94 -5.25
C PHE A 149 8.36 9.79 -5.26
N LEU A 150 8.69 9.30 -6.45
CA LEU A 150 9.61 8.18 -6.64
C LEU A 150 10.72 8.62 -7.60
N ASN A 151 11.94 8.69 -7.07
CA ASN A 151 13.11 9.12 -7.81
C ASN A 151 13.64 8.00 -8.72
N THR A 152 13.77 8.28 -10.01
CA THR A 152 14.29 7.30 -10.99
C THR A 152 15.78 6.98 -10.82
N GLN A 153 16.51 7.78 -10.04
CA GLN A 153 17.92 7.54 -9.70
C GLN A 153 18.10 6.53 -8.55
N ASP A 154 17.02 6.16 -7.86
CA ASP A 154 17.07 5.16 -6.79
C ASP A 154 17.32 3.75 -7.38
N VAL A 155 18.24 2.99 -6.78
CA VAL A 155 18.55 1.61 -7.17
C VAL A 155 17.31 0.71 -7.09
N GLN A 156 16.41 0.98 -6.13
CA GLN A 156 15.19 0.20 -5.92
C GLN A 156 14.02 0.66 -6.79
N PHE A 157 14.17 1.74 -7.57
CA PHE A 157 13.08 2.35 -8.34
C PHE A 157 12.26 1.34 -9.17
N PRO A 158 12.85 0.45 -10.00
CA PRO A 158 12.06 -0.44 -10.83
C PRO A 158 11.23 -1.43 -10.03
N ALA A 159 11.79 -1.97 -8.94
CA ALA A 159 11.13 -2.92 -8.06
C ALA A 159 9.98 -2.24 -7.28
N VAL A 160 10.26 -1.10 -6.66
CA VAL A 160 9.28 -0.33 -5.88
C VAL A 160 8.15 0.18 -6.77
N SER A 161 8.45 0.74 -7.95
CA SER A 161 7.42 1.25 -8.87
C SER A 161 6.45 0.15 -9.31
N THR A 162 6.98 -1.03 -9.63
CA THR A 162 6.16 -2.18 -10.06
C THR A 162 5.33 -2.70 -8.89
N ALA A 163 5.94 -2.92 -7.73
CA ALA A 163 5.25 -3.41 -6.54
C ALA A 163 4.14 -2.45 -6.07
N LEU A 164 4.38 -1.14 -6.07
CA LEU A 164 3.37 -0.14 -5.72
C LEU A 164 2.21 -0.12 -6.72
N THR A 165 2.50 -0.20 -8.02
CA THR A 165 1.46 -0.20 -9.05
C THR A 165 0.58 -1.45 -8.90
N GLN A 166 1.20 -2.63 -8.77
CA GLN A 166 0.48 -3.88 -8.61
C GLN A 166 -0.37 -3.89 -7.34
N SER A 167 0.22 -3.52 -6.19
CA SER A 167 -0.50 -3.55 -4.91
C SER A 167 -1.70 -2.60 -4.87
N LEU A 168 -1.57 -1.38 -5.40
CA LEU A 168 -2.71 -0.44 -5.44
C LEU A 168 -3.84 -0.94 -6.36
N VAL A 169 -3.50 -1.55 -7.50
CA VAL A 169 -4.49 -2.17 -8.40
C VAL A 169 -5.18 -3.34 -7.71
N ASP A 170 -4.42 -4.23 -7.07
CA ASP A 170 -4.97 -5.40 -6.37
C ASP A 170 -5.91 -4.97 -5.23
N ILE A 171 -5.55 -3.93 -4.47
CA ILE A 171 -6.40 -3.35 -3.41
C ILE A 171 -7.68 -2.78 -4.01
N SER A 172 -7.57 -2.05 -5.12
CA SER A 172 -8.73 -1.44 -5.77
C SER A 172 -9.75 -2.48 -6.23
N VAL A 173 -9.26 -3.56 -6.87
CA VAL A 173 -10.09 -4.67 -7.32
C VAL A 173 -10.67 -5.45 -6.13
N LYS A 174 -9.84 -5.75 -5.13
CA LYS A 174 -10.25 -6.51 -3.93
C LYS A 174 -11.38 -5.82 -3.17
N ASN A 175 -11.27 -4.51 -2.97
CA ASN A 175 -12.23 -3.75 -2.16
C ASN A 175 -13.37 -3.16 -3.00
N ALA A 176 -13.36 -3.35 -4.33
CA ALA A 176 -14.30 -2.74 -5.27
C ALA A 176 -14.42 -1.21 -5.12
N ARG A 177 -13.30 -0.56 -4.79
CA ARG A 177 -13.19 0.90 -4.64
C ARG A 177 -11.99 1.41 -5.44
N PRO A 178 -12.12 2.49 -6.22
CA PRO A 178 -11.01 3.02 -7.00
C PRO A 178 -9.88 3.54 -6.11
N VAL A 179 -8.67 3.07 -6.40
CA VAL A 179 -7.43 3.58 -5.79
C VAL A 179 -6.59 4.23 -6.89
N VAL A 180 -6.52 5.56 -6.87
CA VAL A 180 -5.77 6.35 -7.86
C VAL A 180 -4.32 6.50 -7.41
N ARG A 181 -3.40 6.12 -8.30
CA ARG A 181 -1.96 6.29 -8.09
C ARG A 181 -1.50 7.66 -8.59
N ALA A 182 -1.33 8.61 -7.67
CA ALA A 182 -0.78 9.93 -7.91
C ALA A 182 0.70 10.03 -7.47
N VAL A 183 1.50 9.02 -7.85
CA VAL A 183 2.93 8.96 -7.53
C VAL A 183 3.72 9.51 -8.72
N PHE A 184 4.44 10.62 -8.52
CA PHE A 184 5.32 11.16 -9.56
C PHE A 184 6.55 10.27 -9.70
N VAL A 185 6.89 9.91 -10.92
CA VAL A 185 8.09 9.14 -11.24
C VAL A 185 9.03 10.00 -12.07
N GLY A 186 10.22 10.30 -11.53
CA GLY A 186 11.23 11.06 -12.26
C GLY A 186 12.15 11.86 -11.35
N GLU A 187 12.79 12.88 -11.91
CA GLU A 187 13.65 13.77 -11.15
C GLU A 187 12.85 14.86 -10.41
N PRO A 188 13.30 15.30 -9.21
CA PRO A 188 12.59 16.32 -8.41
C PRO A 188 12.38 17.64 -9.16
N ARG A 189 13.34 18.02 -10.03
CA ARG A 189 13.25 19.25 -10.83
C ARG A 189 12.10 19.20 -11.84
N VAL A 190 11.93 18.06 -12.50
CA VAL A 190 10.85 17.83 -13.46
C VAL A 190 9.51 17.79 -12.75
N ALA A 191 9.45 17.14 -11.58
CA ALA A 191 8.28 17.13 -10.72
C ALA A 191 7.86 18.57 -10.38
N SER A 192 8.78 19.40 -9.89
CA SER A 192 8.49 20.78 -9.50
C SER A 192 7.86 21.60 -10.64
N VAL A 193 8.37 21.47 -11.87
CA VAL A 193 7.80 22.17 -13.03
C VAL A 193 6.40 21.67 -13.35
N LYS A 194 6.17 20.35 -13.36
CA LYS A 194 4.86 19.77 -13.66
C LYS A 194 3.82 20.17 -12.60
N ILE A 195 4.21 20.17 -11.33
CA ILE A 195 3.35 20.53 -10.19
C ILE A 195 2.95 22.00 -10.25
N LYS A 196 3.87 22.89 -10.62
CA LYS A 196 3.54 24.31 -10.89
C LYS A 196 2.55 24.48 -12.04
N GLY A 197 2.50 23.53 -12.97
CA GLY A 197 1.51 23.48 -14.04
C GLY A 197 0.13 22.92 -13.65
N GLY A 198 -0.11 22.62 -12.37
CA GLY A 198 -1.42 22.16 -11.89
C GLY A 198 -1.62 20.64 -11.89
N TRP A 199 -0.54 19.84 -11.92
CA TRP A 199 -0.58 18.37 -12.08
C TRP A 199 -1.40 17.59 -11.01
N GLY A 200 -1.88 18.21 -9.93
CA GLY A 200 -2.76 17.54 -8.97
C GLY A 200 -4.24 17.46 -9.41
N ALA A 201 -4.68 18.38 -10.28
CA ALA A 201 -6.09 18.52 -10.64
C ALA A 201 -6.61 17.34 -11.46
N GLU A 202 -5.78 16.74 -12.32
CA GLU A 202 -6.18 15.59 -13.14
C GLU A 202 -6.58 14.36 -12.31
N PHE A 203 -6.00 14.21 -11.11
CA PHE A 203 -6.34 13.11 -10.21
C PHE A 203 -7.69 13.31 -9.53
N ALA A 204 -8.09 14.56 -9.30
CA ALA A 204 -9.41 14.89 -8.77
C ALA A 204 -10.50 14.48 -9.77
N ASP A 205 -10.36 14.87 -11.04
CA ASP A 205 -11.33 14.53 -12.08
C ASP A 205 -11.39 13.00 -12.29
N ALA A 206 -10.23 12.33 -12.28
CA ALA A 206 -10.15 10.88 -12.43
C ALA A 206 -10.81 10.13 -11.26
N VAL A 207 -10.57 10.56 -10.01
CA VAL A 207 -11.13 9.87 -8.85
C VAL A 207 -12.64 10.05 -8.77
N VAL A 208 -13.15 11.25 -9.06
CA VAL A 208 -14.60 11.54 -9.03
C VAL A 208 -15.31 10.71 -10.09
N SER A 209 -14.80 10.72 -11.33
CA SER A 209 -15.36 9.92 -12.42
C SER A 209 -15.44 8.42 -12.10
N LEU A 210 -14.41 7.87 -11.43
CA LEU A 210 -14.39 6.47 -11.03
C LEU A 210 -15.31 6.19 -9.84
N ALA A 211 -15.39 7.10 -8.87
CA ALA A 211 -16.23 6.96 -7.70
C ALA A 211 -17.73 6.98 -8.08
N GLU A 212 -18.14 7.88 -8.97
CA GLU A 212 -19.50 7.94 -9.53
C GLU A 212 -19.87 6.66 -10.27
N LEU A 213 -18.95 6.07 -11.03
CA LEU A 213 -19.18 4.81 -11.74
C LEU A 213 -19.47 3.66 -10.77
N VAL A 214 -18.71 3.57 -9.68
CA VAL A 214 -18.95 2.56 -8.64
C VAL A 214 -20.29 2.78 -7.95
N GLU A 215 -20.66 4.02 -7.65
CA GLU A 215 -21.95 4.34 -7.05
C GLU A 215 -23.12 3.94 -7.95
N LEU A 216 -23.03 4.18 -9.26
CA LEU A 216 -24.03 3.73 -10.24
C LEU A 216 -24.17 2.21 -10.29
N GLN A 217 -23.03 1.50 -10.24
CA GLN A 217 -23.02 0.03 -10.23
C GLN A 217 -23.65 -0.52 -8.95
N VAL A 218 -23.41 0.11 -7.80
CA VAL A 218 -24.04 -0.25 -6.52
C VAL A 218 -25.52 0.09 -6.50
N SER A 219 -25.93 1.19 -7.15
CA SER A 219 -27.33 1.62 -7.27
C SER A 219 -28.15 0.79 -8.28
N GLY A 220 -27.52 -0.10 -9.05
CA GLY A 220 -28.20 -0.93 -10.06
C GLY A 220 -28.74 -0.14 -11.26
N LYS A 221 -28.29 1.10 -11.45
CA LYS A 221 -28.58 1.90 -12.65
C LYS A 221 -27.69 1.41 -13.78
N GLU A 222 -28.28 0.70 -14.74
CA GLU A 222 -27.60 0.20 -15.94
C GLU A 222 -26.86 1.34 -16.67
N LEU A 223 -25.60 1.11 -17.03
CA LEU A 223 -24.82 2.04 -17.87
C LEU A 223 -25.59 2.31 -19.18
N PRO A 224 -25.69 3.58 -19.63
CA PRO A 224 -26.31 3.89 -20.92
C PRO A 224 -25.52 3.16 -22.01
N ARG A 225 -26.21 2.24 -22.71
CA ARG A 225 -25.61 1.49 -23.82
C ARG A 225 -25.19 2.46 -24.92
N PRO A 226 -24.01 2.28 -25.54
CA PRO A 226 -23.61 3.11 -26.66
C PRO A 226 -24.63 2.98 -27.80
N PRO A 227 -24.89 4.06 -28.57
CA PRO A 227 -25.76 3.97 -29.73
C PRO A 227 -25.14 3.01 -30.75
N THR A 228 -25.92 1.99 -31.13
CA THR A 228 -25.64 1.06 -32.24
C THR A 228 -25.61 1.76 -33.58
#